data_AF-A0A3N5RJZ7-F1
#
_entry.id   AF-A0A3N5RJZ7-F1
#
_cell.length_a   1.000
_cell.length_b   1.000
_cell.length_c   1.000
_cell.angle_alpha   90.00
_cell.angle_beta   90.00
_cell.angle_gamma   90.00
#
_symmetry.space_group_name_H-M   'P 1'
#
loop_
_entity.id
_entity.type
_entity.pdbx_description
1 polymer ?
#
loop_
_entity_poly.entity_id
_entity_poly.type
_entity_poly.pdbx_seq_one_letter_code
_entity_poly.pdbx_strand_id
1 'polypeptide(L)'
;MNTWLLENAEIPIRYNLLQKYRLQEEAFDLQEMLVTVPEVQYWLGQLDHRASMGMVGNIHGSHDYRFENIMGKLIQLGLRAGMPALDERCAVYRQRLAEQVAKEREPGLSFKKLYSYYDYELIPAAFLALAGYSDPAVQQVRENRLELLYEFTKQQRYDIYIDGSKLPGVPKDWQPWIIDPDLYADGQIHTPVLHDYILLSTFFQQTVDQQFREKICTVVDWLFGPPYKEIPVHCGYFWIPGGSYSSKAVCWKLDLPGIQNLGENPKQGQALIQRVHLLSNFP
;
A
#
# COMPACT_ATOMS: atom_id res chain seq x y z
N MET A 1 -14.63 19.70 20.24
CA MET A 1 -13.63 19.90 19.18
C MET A 1 -12.62 20.91 19.70
N ASN A 2 -11.31 20.69 19.52
CA ASN A 2 -10.30 21.62 20.01
C ASN A 2 -10.21 22.82 19.04
N THR A 3 -10.91 23.92 19.37
CA THR A 3 -11.00 25.14 18.54
C THR A 3 -9.63 25.74 18.25
N TRP A 4 -8.71 25.65 19.20
CA TRP A 4 -7.34 26.14 19.03
C TRP A 4 -6.65 25.55 17.79
N LEU A 5 -6.80 24.26 17.54
CA LEU A 5 -6.14 23.62 16.39
C LEU A 5 -6.75 24.08 15.06
N LEU A 6 -8.07 24.29 15.01
CA LEU A 6 -8.72 24.81 13.79
C LEU A 6 -8.39 26.27 13.51
N GLU A 7 -8.12 27.06 14.56
CA GLU A 7 -7.76 28.47 14.44
C GLU A 7 -6.30 28.67 14.04
N ASN A 8 -5.40 27.75 14.41
CA ASN A 8 -3.95 27.94 14.28
C ASN A 8 -3.27 27.02 13.26
N ALA A 9 -3.94 25.97 12.78
CA ALA A 9 -3.31 25.04 11.84
C ALA A 9 -3.38 25.52 10.38
N GLU A 10 -2.46 24.99 9.57
CA GLU A 10 -2.46 25.21 8.13
C GLU A 10 -3.67 24.57 7.44
N ILE A 11 -3.97 25.04 6.22
CA ILE A 11 -5.15 24.64 5.42
C ILE A 11 -5.33 23.10 5.35
N PRO A 12 -4.29 22.29 5.03
CA PRO A 12 -4.44 20.83 4.98
C PRO A 12 -4.90 20.20 6.30
N ILE A 13 -4.40 20.71 7.42
CA ILE A 13 -4.75 20.17 8.75
C ILE A 13 -6.19 20.57 9.10
N ARG A 14 -6.55 21.84 8.90
CA ARG A 14 -7.92 22.35 9.13
C ARG A 14 -8.94 21.58 8.29
N TYR A 15 -8.67 21.44 7.00
CA TYR A 15 -9.53 20.72 6.07
C TYR A 15 -9.76 19.27 6.52
N ASN A 16 -8.68 18.52 6.81
CA ASN A 16 -8.79 17.14 7.26
C ASN A 16 -9.56 16.99 8.58
N LEU A 17 -9.40 17.94 9.52
CA LEU A 17 -10.13 17.93 10.79
C LEU A 17 -11.63 18.16 10.57
N LEU A 18 -12.01 19.16 9.78
CA LEU A 18 -13.42 19.45 9.50
C LEU A 18 -14.10 18.28 8.77
N GLN A 19 -13.41 17.66 7.82
CA GLN A 19 -13.91 16.46 7.13
C GLN A 19 -14.11 15.29 8.10
N LYS A 20 -13.16 15.07 9.03
CA LYS A 20 -13.29 14.02 10.07
C LYS A 20 -14.50 14.24 10.98
N TYR A 21 -14.82 15.49 11.30
CA TYR A 21 -15.97 15.85 12.14
C TYR A 21 -17.28 16.07 11.34
N ARG A 22 -17.28 15.81 10.02
CA ARG A 22 -18.44 15.93 9.12
C ARG A 22 -19.04 17.34 9.08
N LEU A 23 -18.20 18.36 9.21
CA LEU A 23 -18.60 19.78 9.12
C LEU A 23 -18.44 20.26 7.67
N GLN A 24 -19.34 19.80 6.80
CA GLN A 24 -19.19 19.92 5.34
C GLN A 24 -19.29 21.35 4.80
N GLU A 25 -20.16 22.19 5.37
CA GLU A 25 -20.34 23.58 4.92
C GLU A 25 -19.06 24.40 5.14
N GLU A 26 -18.39 24.22 6.28
CA GLU A 26 -17.14 24.91 6.64
C GLU A 26 -15.92 24.36 5.87
N ALA A 27 -16.03 23.15 5.33
CA ALA A 27 -14.95 22.49 4.58
C ALA A 27 -14.92 22.88 3.10
N PHE A 28 -16.02 23.39 2.53
CA PHE A 28 -16.11 23.71 1.11
C PHE A 28 -15.13 24.82 0.71
N ASP A 29 -15.13 25.95 1.43
CA ASP A 29 -14.21 27.06 1.16
C ASP A 29 -12.75 26.64 1.30
N LEU A 30 -12.45 25.77 2.27
CA LEU A 30 -11.11 25.23 2.45
C LEU A 30 -10.68 24.27 1.34
N GLN A 31 -11.61 23.60 0.65
CA GLN A 31 -11.28 22.71 -0.46
C GLN A 31 -10.72 23.49 -1.64
N GLU A 32 -11.31 24.63 -1.98
CA GLU A 32 -10.78 25.50 -3.04
C GLU A 32 -9.43 26.09 -2.66
N MET A 33 -9.26 26.47 -1.39
CA MET A 33 -7.96 26.94 -0.91
C MET A 33 -6.90 25.82 -0.89
N LEU A 34 -7.30 24.58 -0.59
CA LEU A 34 -6.38 23.45 -0.46
C LEU A 34 -5.58 23.21 -1.73
N VAL A 35 -6.21 23.30 -2.91
CA VAL A 35 -5.53 23.09 -4.20
C VAL A 35 -4.56 24.20 -4.56
N THR A 36 -4.58 25.32 -3.84
CA THR A 36 -3.64 26.44 -4.00
C THR A 36 -2.42 26.35 -3.08
N VAL A 37 -2.42 25.41 -2.12
CA VAL A 37 -1.28 25.21 -1.20
C VAL A 37 -0.04 24.78 -2.00
N PRO A 38 1.13 25.43 -1.85
CA PRO A 38 2.32 25.14 -2.65
C PRO A 38 2.75 23.67 -2.63
N GLU A 39 2.65 23.03 -1.47
CA GLU A 39 2.96 21.60 -1.31
C GLU A 39 1.97 20.72 -2.11
N VAL A 40 0.67 21.06 -2.10
CA VAL A 40 -0.35 20.34 -2.89
C VAL A 40 -0.07 20.49 -4.38
N GLN A 41 0.25 21.71 -4.82
CA GLN A 41 0.59 21.99 -6.21
C GLN A 41 1.85 21.24 -6.67
N TYR A 42 2.86 21.13 -5.82
CA TYR A 42 4.05 20.33 -6.09
C TYR A 42 3.67 18.87 -6.38
N TRP A 43 2.93 18.22 -5.48
CA TRP A 43 2.57 16.81 -5.64
C TRP A 43 1.59 16.56 -6.80
N LEU A 44 0.66 17.49 -7.07
CA LEU A 44 -0.20 17.42 -8.26
C LEU A 44 0.63 17.56 -9.54
N GLY A 45 1.60 18.48 -9.55
CA GLY A 45 2.53 18.67 -10.66
C GLY A 45 3.38 17.41 -10.94
N GLN A 46 3.69 16.62 -9.91
CA GLN A 46 4.38 15.33 -10.10
C GLN A 46 3.50 14.31 -10.85
N LEU A 47 2.17 14.32 -10.68
CA LEU A 47 1.28 13.47 -11.50
C LEU A 47 1.28 13.94 -12.96
N ASP A 48 1.19 15.25 -13.19
CA ASP A 48 1.19 15.85 -14.53
C ASP A 48 2.49 15.54 -15.28
N HIS A 49 3.64 15.77 -14.63
CA HIS A 49 4.95 15.51 -15.22
C HIS A 49 5.11 14.04 -15.63
N ARG A 50 4.62 13.10 -14.82
CA ARG A 50 4.69 11.67 -15.16
C ARG A 50 3.80 11.30 -16.34
N ALA A 51 2.60 11.87 -16.40
CA ALA A 51 1.70 11.66 -17.52
C ALA A 51 2.33 12.19 -18.81
N SER A 52 2.89 13.40 -18.80
CA SER A 52 3.54 14.00 -19.97
C SER A 52 4.80 13.26 -20.43
N MET A 53 5.55 12.66 -19.50
CA MET A 53 6.78 11.91 -19.79
C MET A 53 6.54 10.43 -20.10
N GLY A 54 5.28 9.95 -20.10
CA GLY A 54 4.98 8.52 -20.27
C GLY A 54 5.47 7.63 -19.11
N MET A 55 5.78 8.22 -17.95
CA MET A 55 6.35 7.57 -16.76
C MET A 55 5.29 7.10 -15.75
N VAL A 56 4.05 6.97 -16.22
CA VAL A 56 2.89 6.44 -15.49
C VAL A 56 3.12 5.01 -14.95
N GLY A 57 4.06 4.25 -15.52
CA GLY A 57 4.48 2.93 -14.99
C GLY A 57 5.40 2.98 -13.75
N ASN A 58 5.91 4.15 -13.35
CA ASN A 58 6.75 4.26 -12.15
C ASN A 58 5.91 4.27 -10.88
N ILE A 59 5.42 3.10 -10.46
CA ILE A 59 4.47 2.97 -9.36
C ILE A 59 5.16 2.94 -7.99
N HIS A 60 6.12 2.03 -7.81
CA HIS A 60 6.76 1.73 -6.53
C HIS A 60 8.23 2.17 -6.50
N GLY A 61 8.70 2.60 -5.32
CA GLY A 61 10.09 2.93 -5.03
C GLY A 61 10.26 4.16 -4.12
N SER A 62 11.50 4.53 -3.82
CA SER A 62 11.83 5.56 -2.81
C SER A 62 11.79 7.01 -3.28
N HIS A 63 11.53 7.27 -4.57
CA HIS A 63 11.63 8.62 -5.13
C HIS A 63 10.27 9.33 -5.14
N ASP A 64 10.26 10.65 -5.00
CA ASP A 64 9.04 11.46 -5.04
C ASP A 64 8.21 11.26 -6.30
N TYR A 65 8.82 10.96 -7.45
CA TYR A 65 8.09 10.71 -8.69
C TYR A 65 7.38 9.34 -8.74
N ARG A 66 7.42 8.54 -7.67
CA ARG A 66 6.70 7.25 -7.61
C ARG A 66 5.25 7.48 -7.22
N PHE A 67 4.33 6.79 -7.91
CA PHE A 67 2.89 6.94 -7.69
C PHE A 67 2.50 6.81 -6.22
N GLU A 68 3.03 5.81 -5.50
CA GLU A 68 2.69 5.60 -4.09
C GLU A 68 3.08 6.78 -3.20
N ASN A 69 4.20 7.45 -3.49
CA ASN A 69 4.69 8.57 -2.70
C ASN A 69 3.84 9.81 -2.99
N ILE A 70 3.53 10.05 -4.26
CA ILE A 70 2.67 11.16 -4.69
C ILE A 70 1.27 11.01 -4.10
N MET A 71 0.63 9.87 -4.29
CA MET A 71 -0.72 9.63 -3.78
C MET A 71 -0.73 9.63 -2.26
N GLY A 72 0.24 8.99 -1.61
CA GLY A 72 0.37 9.02 -0.16
C GLY A 72 0.42 10.45 0.39
N LYS A 73 1.16 11.34 -0.28
CA LYS A 73 1.27 12.75 0.11
C LYS A 73 0.01 13.55 -0.18
N LEU A 74 -0.58 13.43 -1.36
CA LEU A 74 -1.84 14.11 -1.70
C LEU A 74 -2.97 13.71 -0.74
N ILE A 75 -3.06 12.43 -0.39
CA ILE A 75 -4.05 11.93 0.58
C ILE A 75 -3.76 12.50 1.98
N GLN A 76 -2.51 12.53 2.44
CA GLN A 76 -2.14 13.16 3.71
C GLN A 76 -2.51 14.65 3.75
N LEU A 77 -2.35 15.35 2.63
CA LEU A 77 -2.72 16.76 2.50
C LEU A 77 -4.23 16.98 2.38
N GLY A 78 -5.03 15.91 2.25
CA GLY A 78 -6.49 15.97 2.29
C GLY A 78 -7.19 15.80 0.95
N LEU A 79 -6.46 15.54 -0.13
CA LEU A 79 -7.09 15.31 -1.43
C LEU A 79 -7.81 13.96 -1.44
N ARG A 80 -9.02 13.94 -2.00
CA ARG A 80 -9.88 12.76 -2.09
C ARG A 80 -10.56 12.69 -3.45
N ALA A 81 -11.06 11.50 -3.79
CA ALA A 81 -11.92 11.28 -4.95
C ALA A 81 -13.12 12.22 -4.93
N GLY A 82 -13.53 12.71 -6.09
CA GLY A 82 -14.57 13.74 -6.23
C GLY A 82 -14.01 15.17 -6.26
N MET A 83 -12.72 15.37 -5.97
CA MET A 83 -12.04 16.64 -6.22
C MET A 83 -11.54 16.69 -7.66
N PRO A 84 -11.98 17.65 -8.50
CA PRO A 84 -11.60 17.71 -9.91
C PRO A 84 -10.08 17.65 -10.14
N ALA A 85 -9.31 18.38 -9.33
CA ALA A 85 -7.86 18.43 -9.43
C ALA A 85 -7.18 17.06 -9.28
N LEU A 86 -7.72 16.19 -8.42
CA LEU A 86 -7.22 14.81 -8.25
C LEU A 86 -7.82 13.89 -9.31
N ASP A 87 -9.13 13.97 -9.55
CA ASP A 87 -9.86 13.07 -10.45
C ASP A 87 -9.31 13.09 -11.88
N GLU A 88 -9.03 14.27 -12.41
CA GLU A 88 -8.45 14.45 -13.75
C GLU A 88 -7.09 13.74 -13.86
N ARG A 89 -6.24 13.89 -12.84
CA ARG A 89 -4.87 13.33 -12.82
C ARG A 89 -4.84 11.85 -12.51
N CYS A 90 -5.82 11.35 -11.75
CA CYS A 90 -5.95 9.94 -11.40
C CYS A 90 -6.62 9.10 -12.48
N ALA A 91 -7.30 9.71 -13.47
CA ALA A 91 -8.03 9.02 -14.52
C ALA A 91 -7.17 7.98 -15.26
N VAL A 92 -5.93 8.33 -15.63
CA VAL A 92 -5.00 7.41 -16.32
C VAL A 92 -4.61 6.20 -15.47
N TYR A 93 -4.50 6.35 -14.15
CA TYR A 93 -4.14 5.24 -13.26
C TYR A 93 -5.34 4.32 -13.03
N ARG A 94 -6.54 4.89 -12.90
CA ARG A 94 -7.80 4.13 -12.84
C ARG A 94 -8.01 3.30 -14.10
N GLN A 95 -7.83 3.90 -15.27
CA GLN A 95 -7.91 3.19 -16.56
C GLN A 95 -6.87 2.06 -16.65
N ARG A 96 -5.61 2.36 -16.34
CA ARG A 96 -4.54 1.35 -16.38
C ARG A 96 -4.77 0.19 -15.43
N LEU A 97 -5.28 0.46 -14.22
CA LEU A 97 -5.64 -0.60 -13.28
C LEU A 97 -6.74 -1.49 -13.88
N ALA A 98 -7.77 -0.91 -14.51
CA ALA A 98 -8.82 -1.68 -15.16
C ALA A 98 -8.29 -2.56 -16.32
N GLU A 99 -7.45 -2.00 -17.18
CA GLU A 99 -6.78 -2.74 -18.27
C GLU A 99 -5.90 -3.87 -17.71
N GLN A 100 -5.20 -3.60 -16.61
CA GLN A 100 -4.28 -4.53 -15.98
C GLN A 100 -5.02 -5.71 -15.33
N VAL A 101 -6.13 -5.45 -14.63
CA VAL A 101 -6.97 -6.50 -14.02
C VAL A 101 -7.66 -7.36 -15.08
N ALA A 102 -8.02 -6.78 -16.23
CA ALA A 102 -8.63 -7.50 -17.34
C ALA A 102 -7.64 -8.32 -18.18
N LYS A 103 -6.34 -8.17 -17.96
CA LYS A 103 -5.30 -8.77 -18.80
C LYS A 103 -5.13 -10.27 -18.53
N GLU A 104 -5.19 -11.07 -19.59
CA GLU A 104 -4.77 -12.46 -19.53
C GLU A 104 -3.26 -12.56 -19.22
N ARG A 105 -2.92 -13.42 -18.27
CA ARG A 105 -1.55 -13.56 -17.78
C ARG A 105 -0.88 -14.79 -18.40
N GLU A 106 0.38 -14.61 -18.77
CA GLU A 106 1.21 -15.70 -19.28
C GLU A 106 1.32 -16.82 -18.23
N PRO A 107 1.37 -18.09 -18.67
CA PRO A 107 1.58 -19.22 -17.77
C PRO A 107 2.99 -19.17 -17.16
N GLY A 108 3.13 -19.75 -15.96
CA GLY A 108 4.39 -19.82 -15.25
C GLY A 108 4.73 -18.58 -14.43
N LEU A 109 5.76 -18.72 -13.60
CA LEU A 109 6.25 -17.70 -12.70
C LEU A 109 7.32 -16.83 -13.39
N SER A 110 7.17 -15.51 -13.31
CA SER A 110 8.18 -14.56 -13.79
C SER A 110 8.14 -13.27 -12.98
N PHE A 111 9.23 -12.49 -13.00
CA PHE A 111 9.27 -11.19 -12.32
C PHE A 111 8.26 -10.23 -12.94
N LYS A 112 8.05 -10.31 -14.26
CA LYS A 112 7.01 -9.54 -14.96
C LYS A 112 5.64 -9.84 -14.37
N LYS A 113 5.33 -11.10 -14.07
CA LYS A 113 4.07 -11.52 -13.46
C LYS A 113 3.95 -11.04 -12.00
N LEU A 114 5.02 -11.16 -11.20
CA LEU A 114 5.03 -10.63 -9.83
C LEU A 114 4.78 -9.11 -9.81
N TYR A 115 5.48 -8.33 -10.64
CA TYR A 115 5.27 -6.88 -10.74
C TYR A 115 3.88 -6.52 -11.30
N SER A 116 3.33 -7.38 -12.16
CA SER A 116 1.95 -7.26 -12.64
C SER A 116 0.96 -7.19 -11.48
N TYR A 117 1.04 -8.15 -10.55
CA TYR A 117 0.14 -8.20 -9.40
C TYR A 117 0.51 -7.19 -8.31
N TYR A 118 1.79 -6.97 -8.06
CA TYR A 118 2.24 -6.11 -6.97
C TYR A 118 2.25 -4.63 -7.38
N ASP A 119 3.18 -4.22 -8.24
CA ASP A 119 3.37 -2.83 -8.66
C ASP A 119 2.20 -2.28 -9.47
N TYR A 120 1.58 -3.08 -10.34
CA TYR A 120 0.57 -2.56 -11.28
C TYR A 120 -0.88 -2.81 -10.86
N GLU A 121 -1.13 -3.66 -9.86
CA GLU A 121 -2.49 -3.92 -9.34
C GLU A 121 -2.64 -3.52 -7.88
N LEU A 122 -1.91 -4.19 -6.96
CA LEU A 122 -2.07 -3.97 -5.53
C LEU A 122 -1.77 -2.52 -5.12
N ILE A 123 -0.62 -1.97 -5.53
CA ILE A 123 -0.22 -0.63 -5.09
C ILE A 123 -1.19 0.45 -5.63
N PRO A 124 -1.54 0.48 -6.93
CA PRO A 124 -2.55 1.40 -7.44
C PRO A 124 -3.90 1.24 -6.74
N ALA A 125 -4.38 0.01 -6.57
CA ALA A 125 -5.66 -0.24 -5.91
C ALA A 125 -5.65 0.26 -4.46
N ALA A 126 -4.57 0.01 -3.69
CA ALA A 126 -4.44 0.45 -2.31
C ALA A 126 -4.56 1.97 -2.17
N PHE A 127 -3.83 2.73 -2.97
CA PHE A 127 -3.85 4.20 -2.88
C PHE A 127 -5.09 4.83 -3.53
N LEU A 128 -5.64 4.23 -4.59
CA LEU A 128 -6.91 4.68 -5.16
C LEU A 128 -8.06 4.46 -4.16
N ALA A 129 -8.13 3.29 -3.54
CA ALA A 129 -9.11 3.01 -2.48
C ALA A 129 -8.94 3.98 -1.30
N LEU A 130 -7.70 4.24 -0.88
CA LEU A 130 -7.41 5.18 0.20
C LEU A 130 -7.80 6.62 -0.13
N ALA A 131 -7.70 7.03 -1.39
CA ALA A 131 -8.21 8.32 -1.87
C ALA A 131 -9.74 8.38 -1.92
N GLY A 132 -10.44 7.24 -1.80
CA GLY A 132 -11.91 7.15 -1.84
C GLY A 132 -12.48 6.68 -3.17
N TYR A 133 -11.64 6.24 -4.12
CA TYR A 133 -12.12 5.66 -5.37
C TYR A 133 -12.70 4.26 -5.15
N SER A 134 -13.80 3.97 -5.82
CA SER A 134 -14.54 2.71 -5.71
C SER A 134 -14.75 2.02 -7.06
N ASP A 135 -13.90 2.32 -8.05
CA ASP A 135 -13.96 1.73 -9.40
C ASP A 135 -13.99 0.19 -9.35
N PRO A 136 -14.68 -0.51 -10.28
CA PRO A 136 -14.78 -1.98 -10.26
C PRO A 136 -13.44 -2.71 -10.16
N ALA A 137 -12.40 -2.19 -10.82
CA ALA A 137 -11.06 -2.79 -10.77
C ALA A 137 -10.43 -2.70 -9.37
N VAL A 138 -10.66 -1.60 -8.63
CA VAL A 138 -10.23 -1.47 -7.23
C VAL A 138 -10.94 -2.50 -6.35
N GLN A 139 -12.25 -2.67 -6.56
CA GLN A 139 -13.05 -3.67 -5.83
C GLN A 139 -12.57 -5.09 -6.08
N GLN A 140 -12.32 -5.43 -7.34
CA GLN A 140 -11.86 -6.75 -7.74
C GLN A 140 -10.49 -7.09 -7.14
N VAL A 141 -9.52 -6.15 -7.18
CA VAL A 141 -8.22 -6.37 -6.53
C VAL A 141 -8.39 -6.55 -5.02
N ARG A 142 -9.23 -5.73 -4.39
CA ARG A 142 -9.51 -5.78 -2.96
C ARG A 142 -10.08 -7.13 -2.50
N GLU A 143 -11.09 -7.63 -3.19
CA GLU A 143 -11.72 -8.91 -2.88
C GLU A 143 -10.76 -10.08 -3.12
N ASN A 144 -10.08 -10.10 -4.28
CA ASN A 144 -9.10 -11.15 -4.61
C ASN A 144 -7.96 -11.20 -3.59
N ARG A 145 -7.44 -10.03 -3.18
CA ARG A 145 -6.38 -9.95 -2.18
C ARG A 145 -6.87 -10.40 -0.81
N LEU A 146 -8.06 -9.99 -0.38
CA LEU A 146 -8.61 -10.45 0.89
C LEU A 146 -8.71 -11.96 0.95
N GLU A 147 -9.25 -12.61 -0.08
CA GLU A 147 -9.36 -14.07 -0.08
C GLU A 147 -8.00 -14.76 -0.07
N LEU A 148 -7.08 -14.30 -0.91
CA LEU A 148 -5.74 -14.87 -0.95
C LEU A 148 -5.02 -14.78 0.41
N LEU A 149 -5.08 -13.61 1.04
CA LEU A 149 -4.48 -13.39 2.35
C LEU A 149 -5.18 -14.16 3.45
N TYR A 150 -6.52 -14.25 3.41
CA TYR A 150 -7.28 -15.02 4.38
C TYR A 150 -6.92 -16.51 4.32
N GLU A 151 -6.84 -17.09 3.12
CA GLU A 151 -6.47 -18.48 2.93
C GLU A 151 -5.08 -18.79 3.50
N PHE A 152 -4.12 -17.87 3.36
CA PHE A 152 -2.79 -18.00 3.96
C PHE A 152 -2.81 -17.80 5.49
N THR A 153 -3.36 -16.69 5.96
CA THR A 153 -3.27 -16.26 7.37
C THR A 153 -4.09 -17.13 8.32
N LYS A 154 -5.23 -17.69 7.88
CA LYS A 154 -6.05 -18.60 8.70
C LYS A 154 -5.31 -19.88 9.10
N GLN A 155 -4.24 -20.24 8.38
CA GLN A 155 -3.38 -21.38 8.71
C GLN A 155 -2.40 -21.07 9.84
N GLN A 156 -2.28 -19.81 10.26
CA GLN A 156 -1.30 -19.33 11.24
C GLN A 156 0.14 -19.75 10.90
N ARG A 157 0.43 -19.76 9.59
CA ARG A 157 1.72 -20.13 9.02
C ARG A 157 2.71 -18.96 9.11
N TYR A 158 3.94 -19.20 9.56
CA TYR A 158 5.01 -18.19 9.68
C TYR A 158 6.36 -18.66 9.13
N ASP A 159 6.45 -19.87 8.59
CA ASP A 159 7.58 -20.38 7.82
C ASP A 159 7.58 -19.76 6.42
N ILE A 160 8.10 -18.53 6.35
CA ILE A 160 8.14 -17.73 5.11
C ILE A 160 9.41 -18.01 4.30
N TYR A 161 10.49 -18.38 4.98
CA TYR A 161 11.82 -18.46 4.38
C TYR A 161 12.27 -19.91 4.19
N ILE A 162 12.98 -20.14 3.09
CA ILE A 162 13.64 -21.41 2.79
C ILE A 162 15.15 -21.22 2.69
N ASP A 163 15.88 -22.33 2.80
CA ASP A 163 17.33 -22.37 2.59
C ASP A 163 17.67 -22.17 1.11
N GLY A 164 18.07 -20.95 0.76
CA GLY A 164 18.46 -20.57 -0.59
C GLY A 164 19.80 -21.15 -1.06
N SER A 165 20.57 -21.83 -0.21
CA SER A 165 21.84 -22.46 -0.62
C SER A 165 21.66 -23.57 -1.66
N LYS A 166 20.45 -24.12 -1.74
CA LYS A 166 20.04 -25.16 -2.71
C LYS A 166 19.55 -24.57 -4.03
N LEU A 167 19.41 -23.24 -4.11
CA LEU A 167 18.84 -22.55 -5.27
C LEU A 167 19.93 -21.95 -6.16
N PRO A 168 19.92 -22.24 -7.47
CA PRO A 168 20.94 -21.74 -8.38
C PRO A 168 20.89 -20.22 -8.51
N GLY A 169 22.08 -19.61 -8.47
CA GLY A 169 22.29 -18.17 -8.69
C GLY A 169 21.93 -17.26 -7.51
N VAL A 170 21.54 -17.81 -6.36
CA VAL A 170 21.27 -17.01 -5.15
C VAL A 170 22.59 -16.60 -4.48
N PRO A 171 22.86 -15.29 -4.30
CA PRO A 171 24.03 -14.80 -3.56
C PRO A 171 24.05 -15.32 -2.12
N LYS A 172 25.23 -15.64 -1.59
CA LYS A 172 25.39 -16.21 -0.23
C LYS A 172 24.68 -15.42 0.86
N ASP A 173 24.80 -14.09 0.83
CA ASP A 173 24.21 -13.20 1.83
C ASP A 173 22.66 -13.18 1.79
N TRP A 174 22.06 -13.65 0.69
CA TRP A 174 20.61 -13.70 0.50
C TRP A 174 20.01 -15.07 0.78
N GLN A 175 20.84 -16.12 0.85
CA GLN A 175 20.38 -17.51 1.02
C GLN A 175 19.48 -17.73 2.25
N PRO A 176 19.72 -17.09 3.41
CA PRO A 176 18.83 -17.27 4.57
C PRO A 176 17.46 -16.58 4.42
N TRP A 177 17.31 -15.70 3.42
CA TRP A 177 16.20 -14.76 3.31
C TRP A 177 15.38 -14.94 2.03
N ILE A 178 15.51 -16.09 1.36
CA ILE A 178 14.68 -16.42 0.21
C ILE A 178 13.27 -16.76 0.68
N ILE A 179 12.29 -16.03 0.17
CA ILE A 179 10.87 -16.34 0.40
C ILE A 179 10.56 -17.66 -0.31
N ASP A 180 9.84 -18.56 0.36
CA ASP A 180 9.36 -19.82 -0.21
C ASP A 180 8.62 -19.57 -1.54
N PRO A 181 9.12 -20.07 -2.69
CA PRO A 181 8.48 -19.92 -4.00
C PRO A 181 7.04 -20.38 -4.07
N ASP A 182 6.63 -21.31 -3.21
CA ASP A 182 5.23 -21.75 -3.15
C ASP A 182 4.30 -20.63 -2.70
N LEU A 183 4.79 -19.65 -1.93
CA LEU A 183 4.03 -18.47 -1.49
C LEU A 183 3.84 -17.42 -2.59
N TYR A 184 4.40 -17.66 -3.78
CA TYR A 184 4.19 -16.79 -4.93
C TYR A 184 4.24 -17.50 -6.28
N ALA A 185 3.98 -18.81 -6.32
CA ALA A 185 4.12 -19.64 -7.51
C ALA A 185 3.19 -19.22 -8.65
N ASP A 186 2.01 -18.69 -8.33
CA ASP A 186 1.04 -18.15 -9.29
C ASP A 186 1.35 -16.70 -9.71
N GLY A 187 2.37 -16.08 -9.11
CA GLY A 187 2.76 -14.69 -9.29
C GLY A 187 2.06 -13.72 -8.34
N GLN A 188 1.14 -14.19 -7.49
CA GLN A 188 0.57 -13.38 -6.42
C GLN A 188 1.39 -13.57 -5.15
N ILE A 189 1.52 -12.56 -4.30
CA ILE A 189 2.26 -12.69 -3.04
C ILE A 189 1.26 -13.12 -1.96
N HIS A 190 1.39 -14.33 -1.42
CA HIS A 190 0.41 -14.90 -0.49
C HIS A 190 0.57 -14.36 0.94
N THR A 191 1.72 -13.76 1.24
CA THR A 191 1.97 -13.10 2.52
C THR A 191 1.44 -11.66 2.53
N PRO A 192 0.87 -11.19 3.66
CA PRO A 192 0.45 -9.80 3.80
C PRO A 192 1.65 -8.83 3.70
N VAL A 193 1.50 -7.77 2.89
CA VAL A 193 2.46 -6.65 2.81
C VAL A 193 1.82 -5.33 3.24
N LEU A 194 2.61 -4.27 3.45
CA LEU A 194 2.10 -2.96 3.90
C LEU A 194 0.91 -2.45 3.05
N HIS A 195 0.98 -2.56 1.73
CA HIS A 195 -0.07 -2.08 0.83
C HIS A 195 -1.37 -2.87 0.96
N ASP A 196 -1.32 -4.14 1.36
CA ASP A 196 -2.53 -4.91 1.68
C ASP A 196 -3.23 -4.28 2.88
N TYR A 197 -2.51 -3.92 3.94
CA TYR A 197 -3.12 -3.27 5.11
C TYR A 197 -3.73 -1.90 4.75
N ILE A 198 -3.10 -1.13 3.85
CA ILE A 198 -3.69 0.10 3.31
C ILE A 198 -5.02 -0.22 2.63
N LEU A 199 -5.03 -1.18 1.70
CA LEU A 199 -6.23 -1.57 0.98
C LEU A 199 -7.33 -2.11 1.91
N LEU A 200 -6.99 -3.02 2.81
CA LEU A 200 -7.93 -3.64 3.75
C LEU A 200 -8.47 -2.65 4.79
N SER A 201 -7.72 -1.62 5.17
CA SER A 201 -8.21 -0.59 6.10
C SER A 201 -9.42 0.15 5.51
N THR A 202 -9.35 0.47 4.21
CA THR A 202 -10.46 1.09 3.49
C THR A 202 -11.63 0.12 3.33
N PHE A 203 -11.35 -1.16 3.11
CA PHE A 203 -12.39 -2.19 3.00
C PHE A 203 -13.16 -2.31 4.32
N PHE A 204 -12.43 -2.43 5.43
CA PHE A 204 -13.01 -2.60 6.76
C PHE A 204 -13.95 -1.46 7.13
N GLN A 205 -13.55 -0.22 6.83
CA GLN A 205 -14.37 0.97 7.08
C GLN A 205 -15.65 1.03 6.24
N GLN A 206 -15.60 0.51 5.01
CA GLN A 206 -16.70 0.61 4.05
C GLN A 206 -17.68 -0.56 4.12
N THR A 207 -17.19 -1.75 4.48
CA THR A 207 -18.02 -2.96 4.48
C THR A 207 -18.87 -3.07 5.75
N VAL A 208 -20.14 -3.42 5.56
CA VAL A 208 -21.06 -3.84 6.64
C VAL A 208 -21.18 -5.36 6.73
N ASP A 209 -20.59 -6.08 5.76
CA ASP A 209 -20.61 -7.54 5.73
C ASP A 209 -19.69 -8.10 6.81
N GLN A 210 -20.28 -8.86 7.72
CA GLN A 210 -19.59 -9.46 8.85
C GLN A 210 -18.56 -10.51 8.40
N GLN A 211 -18.84 -11.25 7.32
CA GLN A 211 -17.91 -12.27 6.81
C GLN A 211 -16.64 -11.62 6.29
N PHE A 212 -16.74 -10.51 5.56
CA PHE A 212 -15.55 -9.78 5.11
C PHE A 212 -14.78 -9.17 6.28
N ARG A 213 -15.47 -8.65 7.30
CA ARG A 213 -14.81 -8.13 8.50
C ARG A 213 -14.01 -9.20 9.23
N GLU A 214 -14.57 -10.40 9.41
CA GLU A 214 -13.89 -11.52 10.06
C GLU A 214 -12.63 -11.96 9.31
N LYS A 215 -12.70 -12.02 7.97
CA LYS A 215 -11.51 -12.31 7.15
C LYS A 215 -10.44 -11.23 7.31
N ILE A 216 -10.83 -9.96 7.30
CA ILE A 216 -9.89 -8.85 7.51
C ILE A 216 -9.26 -8.95 8.89
N CYS A 217 -10.04 -9.19 9.95
CA CYS A 217 -9.51 -9.40 11.30
C CYS A 217 -8.54 -10.57 11.34
N THR A 218 -8.83 -11.69 10.68
CA THR A 218 -7.89 -12.83 10.60
C THR A 218 -6.54 -12.44 9.99
N VAL A 219 -6.56 -11.64 8.92
CA VAL A 219 -5.33 -11.14 8.27
C VAL A 219 -4.56 -10.18 9.18
N VAL A 220 -5.28 -9.32 9.92
CA VAL A 220 -4.69 -8.36 10.86
C VAL A 220 -4.13 -9.06 12.09
N ASP A 221 -4.84 -10.02 12.67
CA ASP A 221 -4.42 -10.78 13.86
C ASP A 221 -3.14 -11.57 13.60
N TRP A 222 -2.92 -12.04 12.37
CA TRP A 222 -1.69 -12.70 11.97
C TRP A 222 -0.44 -11.79 12.18
N LEU A 223 -0.57 -10.47 12.03
CA LEU A 223 0.51 -9.50 12.32
C LEU A 223 0.91 -9.52 13.80
N PHE A 224 -0.05 -9.77 14.68
CA PHE A 224 0.11 -9.72 16.13
C PHE A 224 0.39 -11.08 16.77
N GLY A 225 0.39 -12.16 15.96
CA GLY A 225 0.74 -13.49 16.42
C GLY A 225 2.15 -13.53 17.01
N PRO A 226 2.39 -14.27 18.12
CA PRO A 226 3.72 -14.35 18.73
C PRO A 226 4.85 -14.71 17.76
N PRO A 227 4.69 -15.67 16.82
CA PRO A 227 5.75 -16.01 15.86
C PRO A 227 6.07 -14.90 14.85
N TYR A 228 5.18 -13.94 14.62
CA TYR A 228 5.43 -12.83 13.69
C TYR A 228 6.63 -11.97 14.10
N LYS A 229 6.84 -11.82 15.42
CA LYS A 229 7.97 -11.05 15.97
C LYS A 229 9.32 -11.69 15.64
N GLU A 230 9.34 -13.00 15.50
CA GLU A 230 10.53 -13.79 15.17
C GLU A 230 10.89 -13.71 13.68
N ILE A 231 9.96 -13.24 12.82
CA ILE A 231 10.26 -12.98 11.42
C ILE A 231 11.29 -11.84 11.34
N PRO A 232 12.45 -12.03 10.69
CA PRO A 232 13.45 -10.99 10.53
C PRO A 232 12.88 -9.70 9.89
N VAL A 233 13.36 -8.54 10.35
CA VAL A 233 12.98 -7.20 9.81
C VAL A 233 13.67 -6.91 8.46
N HIS A 234 14.34 -7.89 7.87
CA HIS A 234 15.09 -7.74 6.62
C HIS A 234 14.18 -7.84 5.38
N CYS A 235 14.67 -7.29 4.27
CA CYS A 235 14.10 -7.60 2.95
C CYS A 235 14.13 -9.12 2.73
N GLY A 236 13.01 -9.68 2.32
CA GLY A 236 13.00 -11.01 1.72
C GLY A 236 13.46 -10.93 0.27
N TYR A 237 13.74 -12.08 -0.33
CA TYR A 237 14.09 -12.14 -1.74
C TYR A 237 13.19 -13.14 -2.46
N PHE A 238 12.56 -12.69 -3.54
CA PHE A 238 11.94 -13.61 -4.48
C PHE A 238 13.04 -14.30 -5.28
N TRP A 239 12.90 -15.60 -5.48
CA TRP A 239 13.68 -16.38 -6.42
C TRP A 239 12.82 -16.90 -7.57
N ILE A 240 13.34 -16.86 -8.80
CA ILE A 240 12.67 -17.38 -9.99
C ILE A 240 13.62 -18.30 -10.76
N PRO A 241 13.23 -19.56 -11.04
CA PRO A 241 14.05 -20.49 -11.79
C PRO A 241 14.31 -20.00 -13.22
N GLY A 242 15.54 -20.16 -13.70
CA GLY A 242 15.90 -19.92 -15.11
C GLY A 242 15.91 -18.44 -15.56
N GLY A 243 15.76 -17.49 -14.65
CA GLY A 243 15.88 -16.05 -14.97
C GLY A 243 17.32 -15.60 -15.22
N SER A 244 17.52 -14.57 -16.05
CA SER A 244 18.82 -13.88 -16.22
C SER A 244 19.31 -13.21 -14.92
N TYR A 245 18.37 -12.87 -14.05
CA TYR A 245 18.57 -12.58 -12.63
C TYR A 245 17.68 -13.55 -11.86
N SER A 246 18.25 -14.40 -11.01
CA SER A 246 17.46 -15.44 -10.32
C SER A 246 16.83 -14.95 -9.03
N SER A 247 17.24 -13.82 -8.47
CA SER A 247 16.70 -13.30 -7.20
C SER A 247 16.57 -11.78 -7.13
N LYS A 248 15.55 -11.27 -6.42
CA LYS A 248 15.31 -9.83 -6.20
C LYS A 248 14.77 -9.53 -4.82
N ALA A 249 15.27 -8.45 -4.22
CA ALA A 249 14.84 -7.96 -2.91
C ALA A 249 13.40 -7.45 -2.95
N VAL A 250 12.65 -7.75 -1.89
CA VAL A 250 11.31 -7.23 -1.61
C VAL A 250 11.22 -6.88 -0.12
N CYS A 251 10.83 -5.65 0.18
CA CYS A 251 10.49 -5.27 1.54
C CYS A 251 9.02 -5.64 1.76
N TRP A 252 8.78 -6.74 2.47
CA TRP A 252 7.44 -7.30 2.61
C TRP A 252 6.93 -7.24 4.05
N LYS A 253 7.81 -7.31 5.07
CA LYS A 253 7.42 -7.31 6.48
C LYS A 253 6.95 -5.92 6.93
N LEU A 254 5.73 -5.86 7.48
CA LEU A 254 5.25 -4.72 8.25
C LEU A 254 5.85 -4.76 9.66
N ASP A 255 6.99 -4.10 9.85
CA ASP A 255 7.62 -4.04 11.17
C ASP A 255 6.91 -3.06 12.11
N LEU A 256 6.76 -3.37 13.39
CA LEU A 256 6.24 -2.42 14.39
C LEU A 256 7.36 -2.14 15.38
N PRO A 257 8.25 -1.16 15.09
CA PRO A 257 9.38 -0.89 15.96
C PRO A 257 8.87 -0.51 17.34
N GLY A 258 9.46 -1.11 18.37
CA GLY A 258 9.14 -0.76 19.75
C GLY A 258 9.39 0.73 20.01
N ILE A 259 8.51 1.36 20.79
CA ILE A 259 8.57 2.79 21.14
C ILE A 259 9.92 3.16 21.80
N GLN A 260 10.56 2.18 22.44
CA GLN A 260 11.79 2.37 23.22
C GLN A 260 13.02 2.81 22.38
N ASN A 261 13.01 2.62 21.05
CA ASN A 261 14.15 2.93 20.17
C ASN A 261 13.90 4.09 19.18
N LEU A 262 12.78 4.81 19.31
CA LEU A 262 12.39 5.87 18.37
C LEU A 262 13.35 7.08 18.32
N GLY A 263 14.13 7.28 19.38
CA GLY A 263 15.05 8.42 19.50
C GLY A 263 16.30 8.34 18.62
N GLU A 264 16.64 7.18 18.08
CA GLU A 264 17.91 6.95 17.38
C GLU A 264 17.81 7.17 15.86
N ASN A 265 16.60 7.11 15.29
CA ASN A 265 16.40 7.29 13.86
C ASN A 265 15.03 7.95 13.55
N PRO A 266 15.01 9.22 13.12
CA PRO A 266 13.77 9.92 12.76
C PRO A 266 12.89 9.19 11.74
N LYS A 267 13.49 8.39 10.84
CA LYS A 267 12.74 7.60 9.85
C LYS A 267 11.95 6.46 10.51
N GLN A 268 12.45 5.90 11.61
CA GLN A 268 11.71 4.88 12.38
C GLN A 268 10.50 5.50 13.09
N GLY A 269 10.63 6.72 13.60
CA GLY A 269 9.50 7.48 14.16
C GLY A 269 8.39 7.75 13.14
N GLN A 270 8.75 8.22 11.95
CA GLN A 270 7.78 8.46 10.86
C GLN A 270 7.08 7.15 10.44
N ALA A 271 7.85 6.08 10.22
CA ALA A 271 7.29 4.78 9.87
C ALA A 271 6.37 4.25 10.97
N LEU A 272 6.72 4.39 12.25
CA LEU A 272 5.85 3.98 13.35
C LEU A 272 4.54 4.76 13.35
N ILE A 273 4.58 6.08 13.24
CA ILE A 273 3.36 6.92 13.22
C ILE A 273 2.45 6.49 12.08
N GLN A 274 3.00 6.29 10.87
CA GLN A 274 2.23 5.82 9.72
C GLN A 274 1.58 4.46 9.99
N ARG A 275 2.33 3.51 10.56
CA ARG A 275 1.85 2.15 10.83
C ARG A 275 0.82 2.11 11.94
N VAL A 276 1.02 2.86 13.02
CA VAL A 276 0.02 3.00 14.10
C VAL A 276 -1.25 3.65 13.58
N HIS A 277 -1.13 4.72 12.78
CA HIS A 277 -2.29 5.35 12.16
C HIS A 277 -3.04 4.38 11.25
N LEU A 278 -2.32 3.63 10.41
CA LEU A 278 -2.92 2.63 9.54
C LEU A 278 -3.64 1.53 10.34
N LEU A 279 -2.97 0.97 11.34
CA LEU A 279 -3.53 -0.13 12.14
C LEU A 279 -4.68 0.31 13.05
N SER A 280 -4.76 1.61 13.41
CA SER A 280 -5.90 2.14 14.19
C SER A 280 -7.24 2.13 13.46
N ASN A 281 -7.26 1.76 12.17
CA ASN A 281 -8.49 1.58 11.40
C ASN A 281 -9.11 0.18 11.59
N PHE A 282 -8.38 -0.74 12.23
CA PHE A 282 -8.84 -2.09 12.58
C PHE A 282 -9.23 -2.14 14.07
N PRO A 283 -10.06 -3.11 14.50
CA PRO A 283 -10.54 -3.22 15.88
C PRO A 283 -9.45 -3.57 16.88
#